data_AF-A0A1B6GSE2-F1
#
_entry.id   AF-A0A1B6GSE2-F1
#
_cell.length_a   1.000
_cell.length_b   1.000
_cell.length_c   1.000
_cell.angle_alpha   90.00
_cell.angle_beta   90.00
_cell.angle_gamma   90.00
#
_symmetry.space_group_name_H-M   'P 1'
#
loop_
_entity.id
_entity.type
_entity.pdbx_description
1 polymer ?
#
loop_
_entity_poly.entity_id
_entity_poly.type
_entity_poly.pdbx_seq_one_letter_code
_entity_poly.pdbx_strand_id
1 'polypeptide(L)'
;GTGKTLSLLCSSLAWLQAKKAQAQATAQGMLLNNDSQQMFNTTLQAELKKSTGVSESSGDALWSERLATPHIIYASRTHSQLTQVMKELKRSGYSHVKAAILGSRDQLCLHPDLSKEQGFMKVTMCRAKVRERTCHFYNNFDTNKTDKGFAPTDVVDIEDLVKFGTKRQCCPYYLARELTTTADIVFMPYNYLLNPQTRQQQRLDLNNAVVILDEAHNVEKMCEESASVHFSSTDIALCINEVTQAMKKFSENLNQESDGDTEMDFKMEDLCLLKTMFLALEKAVDEIELDTVKEEGPNKGKKAGRTFPGSYIFELLAKAEIGLENVPVIDQALTGLAQFLSTTSD
;
A
#
# COMPACT_ATOMS: atom_id res chain seq x y z
N GLY A 1 10.33 3.33 -28.47
CA GLY A 1 11.01 4.22 -29.43
C GLY A 1 12.51 4.00 -29.48
N THR A 2 13.23 4.07 -28.36
CA THR A 2 14.72 4.12 -28.35
C THR A 2 15.41 2.98 -27.58
N GLY A 3 14.68 1.93 -27.15
CA GLY A 3 15.28 0.80 -26.43
C GLY A 3 15.84 1.11 -25.04
N LYS A 4 15.58 2.32 -24.50
CA LYS A 4 16.06 2.76 -23.17
C LYS A 4 15.68 1.78 -22.06
N THR A 5 14.41 1.41 -21.98
CA THR A 5 13.87 0.47 -20.99
C THR A 5 14.56 -0.88 -21.07
N LEU A 6 14.63 -1.48 -22.26
CA LEU A 6 15.33 -2.74 -22.49
C LEU A 6 16.82 -2.66 -22.15
N SER A 7 17.51 -1.58 -22.52
CA SER A 7 18.94 -1.37 -22.21
C SER A 7 19.17 -1.26 -20.70
N LEU A 8 18.35 -0.47 -20.00
CA LEU A 8 18.38 -0.30 -18.56
C LEU A 8 18.11 -1.63 -17.84
N LEU A 9 17.11 -2.38 -18.30
CA LEU A 9 16.74 -3.68 -17.75
C LEU A 9 17.89 -4.69 -17.94
N CYS A 10 18.39 -4.85 -19.16
CA CYS A 10 19.47 -5.80 -19.47
C CYS A 10 20.76 -5.47 -18.72
N SER A 11 21.15 -4.20 -18.65
CA SER A 11 22.36 -3.78 -17.91
C SER A 11 22.22 -4.02 -16.41
N SER A 12 21.07 -3.70 -15.82
CA SER A 12 20.80 -3.93 -14.40
C SER A 12 20.79 -5.42 -14.06
N LEU A 13 20.19 -6.27 -14.91
CA LEU A 13 20.16 -7.71 -14.72
C LEU A 13 21.54 -8.36 -14.91
N ALA A 14 22.32 -7.91 -15.91
CA ALA A 14 23.71 -8.34 -16.07
C ALA A 14 24.55 -8.04 -14.83
N TRP A 15 24.42 -6.82 -14.29
CA TRP A 15 25.08 -6.41 -13.06
C TRP A 15 24.65 -7.28 -11.87
N LEU A 16 23.35 -7.55 -11.73
CA LEU A 16 22.83 -8.38 -10.65
C LEU A 16 23.38 -9.81 -10.72
N GLN A 17 23.41 -10.42 -11.90
CA GLN A 17 23.99 -11.75 -12.10
C GLN A 17 25.49 -11.78 -11.74
N ALA A 18 26.26 -10.76 -12.17
CA ALA A 18 27.67 -10.65 -11.81
C ALA A 18 27.86 -10.53 -10.29
N LYS A 19 27.02 -9.74 -9.60
CA LYS A 19 27.08 -9.60 -8.14
C LYS A 19 26.71 -10.88 -7.40
N LYS A 20 25.70 -11.60 -7.87
CA LYS A 20 25.35 -12.92 -7.33
C LYS A 20 26.47 -13.93 -7.51
N ALA A 21 27.08 -13.98 -8.70
CA ALA A 21 28.23 -14.85 -8.96
C ALA A 21 29.43 -14.49 -8.05
N GLN A 22 29.70 -13.19 -7.85
CA GLN A 22 30.74 -12.73 -6.92
C GLN A 22 30.44 -13.17 -5.48
N ALA A 23 29.22 -12.95 -5.00
CA ALA A 23 28.81 -13.35 -3.65
C ALA A 23 28.90 -14.87 -3.44
N GLN A 24 28.50 -15.66 -4.44
CA GLN A 24 28.63 -17.13 -4.42
C GLN A 24 30.10 -17.57 -4.40
N ALA A 25 30.97 -16.96 -5.20
CA ALA A 25 32.40 -17.26 -5.21
C ALA A 25 33.08 -16.90 -3.89
N THR A 26 32.70 -15.77 -3.27
CA THR A 26 33.17 -15.39 -1.93
C THR A 26 32.69 -16.38 -0.87
N ALA A 27 31.40 -16.75 -0.89
CA ALA A 27 30.83 -17.72 0.06
C ALA A 27 31.45 -19.13 -0.07
N GLN A 28 31.88 -19.51 -1.27
CA GLN A 28 32.58 -20.77 -1.55
C GLN A 28 34.11 -20.67 -1.32
N GLY A 29 34.61 -19.54 -0.81
CA GLY A 29 36.05 -19.36 -0.51
C GLY A 29 36.96 -19.26 -1.74
N MET A 30 36.40 -19.06 -2.94
CA MET A 30 37.16 -19.01 -4.20
C MET A 30 37.78 -17.64 -4.51
N LEU A 31 37.33 -16.58 -3.84
CA LEU A 31 37.93 -15.24 -3.93
C LEU A 31 38.72 -14.95 -2.66
N LEU A 32 40.05 -15.13 -2.70
CA LEU A 32 40.94 -14.51 -1.73
C LEU A 32 40.92 -13.00 -2.00
N ASN A 33 40.28 -12.17 -1.17
CA ASN A 33 40.55 -10.73 -1.19
C ASN A 33 40.22 -9.98 0.12
N ASN A 34 41.30 -9.50 0.73
CA ASN A 34 41.50 -8.31 1.57
C ASN A 34 40.44 -7.99 2.66
N ASP A 35 40.66 -8.56 3.85
CA ASP A 35 39.88 -8.39 5.09
C ASP A 35 39.55 -6.93 5.47
N SER A 36 40.33 -5.97 4.97
CA SER A 36 40.20 -4.54 5.28
C SER A 36 38.93 -3.88 4.70
N GLN A 37 38.47 -4.29 3.52
CA GLN A 37 37.30 -3.68 2.87
C GLN A 37 35.97 -4.24 3.37
N GLN A 38 35.96 -5.51 3.78
CA GLN A 38 34.78 -6.16 4.33
C GLN A 38 34.47 -5.64 5.73
N MET A 39 35.49 -5.50 6.58
CA MET A 39 35.38 -4.86 7.89
C MET A 39 34.82 -3.43 7.80
N PHE A 40 35.31 -2.61 6.86
CA PHE A 40 34.82 -1.24 6.70
C PHE A 40 33.33 -1.17 6.36
N ASN A 41 32.85 -2.01 5.42
CA ASN A 41 31.44 -2.04 5.05
C ASN A 41 30.55 -2.56 6.19
N THR A 42 31.01 -3.54 6.96
CA THR A 42 30.30 -4.05 8.13
C THR A 42 30.21 -3.00 9.24
N THR A 43 31.31 -2.28 9.52
CA THR A 43 31.32 -1.19 10.50
C THR A 43 30.44 -0.02 10.05
N LEU A 44 30.51 0.39 8.78
CA LEU A 44 29.67 1.48 8.24
C LEU A 44 28.18 1.13 8.31
N GLN A 45 27.81 -0.11 8.01
CA GLN A 45 26.42 -0.59 8.14
C GLN A 45 25.94 -0.64 9.59
N ALA A 46 26.80 -1.02 10.54
CA ALA A 46 26.48 -0.99 11.96
C ALA A 46 26.25 0.45 12.46
N GLU A 47 27.09 1.38 12.03
CA GLU A 47 26.98 2.81 12.36
C GLU A 47 25.69 3.43 11.77
N LEU A 48 25.36 3.07 10.52
CA LEU A 48 24.14 3.53 9.83
C LEU A 48 22.87 2.97 10.49
N LYS A 49 22.84 1.69 10.88
CA LYS A 49 21.72 1.11 11.63
C LYS A 49 21.51 1.79 12.99
N LYS A 50 22.59 2.18 13.65
CA LYS A 50 22.54 2.91 14.93
C LYS A 50 22.00 4.33 14.77
N SER A 51 22.18 4.95 13.61
CA SER A 51 21.75 6.33 13.35
C SER A 51 20.36 6.44 12.71
N THR A 52 19.79 5.36 12.17
CA THR A 52 18.43 5.34 11.59
C THR A 52 17.30 5.08 12.56
N GLY A 53 17.57 4.81 13.85
CA GLY A 53 16.54 4.74 14.90
C GLY A 53 15.46 3.66 14.69
N VAL A 54 15.74 2.63 13.89
CA VAL A 54 14.79 1.54 13.66
C VAL A 54 14.73 0.65 14.90
N SER A 55 13.73 0.90 15.74
CA SER A 55 13.34 0.01 16.84
C SER A 55 13.04 -1.39 16.28
N GLU A 56 13.53 -2.42 16.95
CA GLU A 56 13.25 -3.84 16.69
C GLU A 56 11.76 -4.12 16.92
N SER A 57 10.91 -3.75 15.96
CA SER A 57 9.55 -4.29 15.90
C SER A 57 9.66 -5.74 15.45
N SER A 58 9.56 -6.64 16.43
CA SER A 58 9.47 -8.09 16.26
C SER A 58 8.29 -8.44 15.35
N GLY A 59 8.58 -8.62 14.05
CA GLY A 59 7.60 -9.01 13.05
C GLY A 59 8.28 -9.16 11.70
N ASP A 60 8.58 -10.40 11.31
CA ASP A 60 9.18 -10.83 10.05
C ASP A 60 9.01 -9.82 8.90
N ALA A 61 10.05 -9.03 8.68
CA ALA A 61 10.22 -8.31 7.45
C ALA A 61 10.57 -9.36 6.37
N LEU A 62 9.60 -9.62 5.50
CA LEU A 62 9.62 -10.59 4.39
C LEU A 62 10.88 -10.47 3.49
N TRP A 63 11.58 -9.34 3.54
CA TRP A 63 12.75 -9.01 2.76
C TRP A 63 14.05 -8.92 3.59
N SER A 64 13.97 -8.96 4.93
CA SER A 64 15.11 -8.80 5.83
C SER A 64 16.06 -10.02 5.86
N GLU A 65 15.64 -11.19 5.36
CA GLU A 65 16.52 -12.35 5.23
C GLU A 65 17.55 -12.22 4.09
N ARG A 66 17.49 -11.14 3.28
CA ARG A 66 18.30 -10.96 2.04
C ARG A 66 19.70 -10.39 2.25
N LEU A 67 20.26 -10.45 3.46
CA LEU A 67 21.48 -9.72 3.83
C LEU A 67 22.73 -10.02 2.97
N ALA A 68 22.76 -11.08 2.16
CA ALA A 68 23.93 -11.46 1.36
C ALA A 68 23.90 -11.05 -0.14
N THR A 69 22.73 -10.88 -0.77
CA THR A 69 22.66 -10.66 -2.23
C THR A 69 21.71 -9.52 -2.60
N PRO A 70 22.14 -8.60 -3.47
CA PRO A 70 21.32 -7.46 -3.84
C PRO A 70 20.09 -7.90 -4.65
N HIS A 71 19.06 -7.05 -4.68
CA HIS A 71 17.88 -7.20 -5.53
C HIS A 71 17.52 -5.89 -6.20
N ILE A 72 16.72 -5.97 -7.27
CA ILE A 72 16.30 -4.79 -8.02
C ILE A 72 14.82 -4.50 -7.74
N ILE A 73 14.50 -3.24 -7.50
CA ILE A 73 13.14 -2.72 -7.48
C ILE A 73 12.98 -1.84 -8.71
N TYR A 74 12.09 -2.22 -9.62
CA TYR A 74 11.73 -1.42 -10.79
C TYR A 74 10.38 -0.78 -10.54
N ALA A 75 10.37 0.54 -10.39
CA ALA A 75 9.16 1.30 -10.17
C ALA A 75 8.81 2.15 -11.38
N SER A 76 7.51 2.21 -11.72
CA SER A 76 6.98 3.05 -12.81
C SER A 76 5.67 3.71 -12.38
N ARG A 77 5.22 4.71 -13.14
CA ARG A 77 3.98 5.44 -12.83
C ARG A 77 2.73 4.58 -12.98
N THR A 78 2.61 3.80 -14.06
CA THR A 78 1.38 3.03 -14.36
C THR A 78 1.65 1.54 -14.49
N HIS A 79 0.63 0.74 -14.20
CA HIS A 79 0.66 -0.71 -14.43
C HIS A 79 0.85 -1.06 -15.91
N SER A 80 0.29 -0.27 -16.83
CA SER A 80 0.48 -0.49 -18.27
C SER A 80 1.95 -0.37 -18.70
N GLN A 81 2.70 0.57 -18.11
CA GLN A 81 4.15 0.68 -18.32
C GLN A 81 4.87 -0.54 -17.77
N LEU A 82 4.55 -0.97 -16.54
CA LEU A 82 5.13 -2.18 -15.93
C LEU A 82 4.86 -3.42 -16.78
N THR A 83 3.63 -3.61 -17.27
CA THR A 83 3.26 -4.71 -18.17
C THR A 83 4.07 -4.65 -19.47
N GLN A 84 4.34 -3.47 -20.02
CA GLN A 84 5.21 -3.33 -21.19
C GLN A 84 6.65 -3.76 -20.88
N VAL A 85 7.23 -3.33 -19.76
CA VAL A 85 8.59 -3.72 -19.34
C VAL A 85 8.68 -5.22 -19.11
N MET A 86 7.67 -5.83 -18.49
CA MET A 86 7.58 -7.28 -18.28
C MET A 86 7.53 -8.06 -19.59
N LYS A 87 6.84 -7.55 -20.61
CA LYS A 87 6.83 -8.14 -21.96
C LYS A 87 8.21 -8.04 -22.63
N GLU A 88 8.94 -6.96 -22.41
CA GLU A 88 10.32 -6.82 -22.87
C GLU A 88 11.26 -7.80 -22.14
N LEU A 89 11.10 -7.98 -20.82
CA LEU A 89 11.84 -8.97 -20.02
C LEU A 89 11.62 -10.39 -20.54
N LYS A 90 10.35 -10.78 -20.76
CA LYS A 90 9.95 -12.09 -21.32
C LYS A 90 10.61 -12.38 -22.66
N ARG A 91 10.84 -11.36 -23.50
CA ARG A 91 11.45 -11.49 -24.83
C ARG A 91 12.97 -11.40 -24.83
N SER A 92 13.57 -11.06 -23.69
CA SER A 92 15.02 -10.89 -23.54
C SER A 92 15.71 -12.22 -23.22
N GLY A 93 17.04 -12.24 -23.28
CA GLY A 93 17.86 -13.36 -22.80
C GLY A 93 17.85 -13.54 -21.27
N TYR A 94 17.07 -12.73 -20.54
CA TYR A 94 16.91 -12.78 -19.09
C TYR A 94 15.53 -13.31 -18.66
N SER A 95 14.80 -14.00 -19.54
CA SER A 95 13.47 -14.55 -19.24
C SER A 95 13.47 -15.59 -18.10
N HIS A 96 14.63 -16.15 -17.75
CA HIS A 96 14.82 -17.07 -16.63
C HIS A 96 15.01 -16.37 -15.27
N VAL A 97 15.15 -15.05 -15.25
CA VAL A 97 15.30 -14.29 -14.00
C VAL A 97 13.99 -14.34 -13.22
N LYS A 98 14.08 -14.57 -11.91
CA LYS A 98 12.93 -14.55 -11.02
C LYS A 98 12.38 -13.13 -10.91
N ALA A 99 11.27 -12.86 -11.58
CA ALA A 99 10.60 -11.56 -11.55
C ALA A 99 9.25 -11.67 -10.84
N ALA A 100 8.90 -10.65 -10.07
CA ALA A 100 7.58 -10.51 -9.47
C ALA A 100 7.00 -9.12 -9.76
N ILE A 101 5.69 -9.03 -9.87
CA ILE A 101 4.97 -7.75 -10.03
C ILE A 101 3.97 -7.58 -8.89
N LEU A 102 3.96 -6.41 -8.27
CA LEU A 102 2.96 -6.03 -7.27
C LEU A 102 1.82 -5.25 -7.92
N GLY A 103 0.60 -5.56 -7.50
CA GLY A 103 -0.63 -4.92 -7.94
C GLY A 103 -1.61 -4.71 -6.79
N SER A 104 -2.60 -3.84 -7.03
CA SER A 104 -3.65 -3.58 -6.04
C SER A 104 -4.63 -4.76 -5.97
N ARG A 105 -5.39 -4.81 -4.87
CA ARG A 105 -6.52 -5.73 -4.75
C ARG A 105 -7.56 -5.47 -5.83
N ASP A 106 -7.69 -4.24 -6.32
CA ASP A 106 -8.63 -3.91 -7.39
C ASP A 106 -8.33 -4.64 -8.71
N GLN A 107 -7.06 -4.95 -8.96
CA GLN A 107 -6.63 -5.63 -10.18
C GLN A 107 -6.50 -7.14 -10.00
N LEU A 108 -6.18 -7.60 -8.79
CA LEU A 108 -5.80 -8.99 -8.52
C LEU A 108 -6.87 -9.80 -7.77
N CYS A 109 -7.94 -9.18 -7.26
CA CYS A 109 -8.97 -9.91 -6.49
C CYS A 109 -9.95 -10.67 -7.39
N LEU A 110 -10.09 -11.98 -7.13
CA LEU A 110 -11.02 -12.88 -7.81
C LEU A 110 -12.28 -13.19 -7.01
N HIS A 111 -12.36 -12.74 -5.76
CA HIS A 111 -13.48 -13.09 -4.88
C HIS A 111 -14.75 -12.33 -5.29
N PRO A 112 -15.86 -13.01 -5.65
CA PRO A 112 -17.05 -12.37 -6.23
C PRO A 112 -17.58 -11.16 -5.44
N ASP A 113 -17.71 -11.28 -4.11
CA ASP A 113 -18.17 -10.18 -3.25
C ASP A 113 -17.18 -9.01 -3.25
N LEU A 114 -15.89 -9.30 -3.08
CA LEU A 114 -14.85 -8.27 -2.96
C LEU A 114 -14.56 -7.60 -4.29
N SER A 115 -14.69 -8.31 -5.42
CA SER A 115 -14.41 -7.78 -6.76
C SER A 115 -15.37 -6.65 -7.16
N LYS A 116 -16.57 -6.58 -6.55
CA LYS A 116 -17.55 -5.49 -6.75
C LYS A 116 -17.20 -4.24 -5.98
N GLU A 117 -16.59 -4.40 -4.81
CA GLU A 117 -16.15 -3.29 -3.96
C GLU A 117 -14.93 -2.58 -4.53
N GLN A 118 -14.56 -1.41 -3.99
CA GLN A 118 -13.34 -0.69 -4.35
C GLN A 118 -12.68 -0.04 -3.13
N GLY A 119 -11.40 0.30 -3.26
CA GLY A 119 -10.69 1.13 -2.28
C GLY A 119 -10.67 0.54 -0.86
N PHE A 120 -11.01 1.37 0.13
CA PHE A 120 -10.95 1.02 1.54
C PHE A 120 -11.85 -0.18 1.89
N MET A 121 -13.10 -0.19 1.42
CA MET A 121 -14.06 -1.26 1.71
C MET A 121 -13.56 -2.63 1.24
N LYS A 122 -13.03 -2.70 0.02
CA LYS A 122 -12.41 -3.92 -0.51
C LYS A 122 -11.25 -4.40 0.38
N VAL A 123 -10.39 -3.49 0.84
CA VAL A 123 -9.23 -3.84 1.68
C VAL A 123 -9.68 -4.39 3.02
N THR A 124 -10.63 -3.71 3.67
CA THR A 124 -11.14 -4.09 5.00
C THR A 124 -11.87 -5.42 4.94
N MET A 125 -12.80 -5.59 4.01
CA MET A 125 -13.54 -6.85 3.81
C MET A 125 -12.59 -8.01 3.42
N CYS A 126 -11.57 -7.74 2.61
CA CYS A 126 -10.54 -8.73 2.30
C CYS A 126 -9.78 -9.18 3.55
N ARG A 127 -9.39 -8.25 4.43
CA ARG A 127 -8.70 -8.57 5.69
C ARG A 127 -9.58 -9.38 6.63
N ALA A 128 -10.85 -9.00 6.77
CA ALA A 128 -11.83 -9.73 7.59
C ALA A 128 -11.99 -11.18 7.09
N LYS A 129 -12.30 -11.38 5.79
CA LYS A 129 -12.46 -12.72 5.21
C LYS A 129 -11.18 -13.57 5.25
N VAL A 130 -9.99 -12.95 5.24
CA VAL A 130 -8.71 -13.65 5.41
C VAL A 130 -8.51 -14.10 6.86
N ARG A 131 -8.78 -13.21 7.84
CA ARG A 131 -8.69 -13.49 9.27
C ARG A 131 -9.64 -14.61 9.70
N GLU A 132 -10.88 -14.56 9.22
CA GLU A 132 -11.92 -15.56 9.50
C GLU A 132 -11.77 -16.83 8.64
N ARG A 133 -10.77 -16.87 7.74
CA ARG A 133 -10.54 -17.97 6.79
C ARG A 133 -11.79 -18.31 5.96
N THR A 134 -12.60 -17.31 5.59
CA THR A 134 -13.78 -17.48 4.72
C THR A 134 -13.47 -17.22 3.24
N CYS A 135 -12.29 -16.67 2.91
CA CYS A 135 -11.85 -16.48 1.53
C CYS A 135 -11.25 -17.77 0.93
N HIS A 136 -12.02 -18.47 0.08
CA HIS A 136 -11.58 -19.71 -0.59
C HIS A 136 -10.24 -19.54 -1.34
N PHE A 137 -10.09 -18.46 -2.12
CA PHE A 137 -8.88 -18.19 -2.90
C PHE A 137 -7.64 -18.01 -2.01
N TYR A 138 -7.78 -17.32 -0.88
CA TYR A 138 -6.67 -17.13 0.06
C TYR A 138 -6.31 -18.45 0.75
N ASN A 139 -7.31 -19.17 1.25
CA ASN A 139 -7.09 -20.44 1.94
C ASN A 139 -6.36 -21.45 1.05
N ASN A 140 -6.76 -21.53 -0.22
CA ASN A 140 -6.10 -22.41 -1.18
C ASN A 140 -4.66 -21.97 -1.49
N PHE A 141 -4.40 -20.66 -1.59
CA PHE A 141 -3.03 -20.14 -1.65
C PHE A 141 -2.22 -20.51 -0.40
N ASP A 142 -2.75 -20.23 0.80
CA ASP A 142 -2.05 -20.42 2.07
C ASP A 142 -1.68 -21.89 2.33
N THR A 143 -2.54 -22.81 1.88
CA THR A 143 -2.31 -24.27 1.98
C THR A 143 -1.21 -24.74 1.04
N ASN A 144 -1.11 -24.18 -0.16
CA ASN A 144 -0.22 -24.68 -1.22
C ASN A 144 1.03 -23.83 -1.46
N LYS A 145 1.20 -22.70 -0.75
CA LYS A 145 2.32 -21.76 -0.97
C LYS A 145 3.72 -22.39 -0.84
N THR A 146 3.85 -23.49 -0.10
CA THR A 146 5.13 -24.21 0.10
C THR A 146 5.40 -25.26 -0.98
N ASP A 147 4.42 -25.59 -1.82
CA ASP A 147 4.60 -26.55 -2.90
C ASP A 147 5.39 -25.89 -4.05
N LYS A 148 6.54 -26.49 -4.37
CA LYS A 148 7.47 -26.02 -5.41
C LYS A 148 6.82 -25.97 -6.80
N GLY A 149 5.74 -26.71 -7.03
CA GLY A 149 4.98 -26.70 -8.29
C GLY A 149 3.80 -25.73 -8.33
N PHE A 150 3.50 -25.04 -7.23
CA PHE A 150 2.33 -24.19 -7.11
C PHE A 150 2.55 -22.77 -7.63
N ALA A 151 3.78 -22.27 -7.60
CA ALA A 151 4.11 -20.96 -8.16
C ALA A 151 4.37 -21.04 -9.67
N PRO A 152 4.07 -19.97 -10.44
CA PRO A 152 4.49 -19.88 -11.83
C PRO A 152 6.02 -19.86 -11.93
N THR A 153 6.56 -20.58 -12.91
CA THR A 153 8.01 -20.68 -13.16
C THR A 153 8.54 -19.56 -14.06
N ASP A 154 7.68 -19.05 -14.94
CA ASP A 154 8.02 -18.01 -15.91
C ASP A 154 7.74 -16.62 -15.33
N VAL A 155 8.35 -15.60 -15.93
CA VAL A 155 8.01 -14.20 -15.68
C VAL A 155 6.52 -13.98 -15.96
N VAL A 156 5.74 -13.58 -14.96
CA VAL A 156 4.29 -13.35 -15.06
C VAL A 156 3.93 -11.90 -14.81
N ASP A 157 3.06 -11.33 -15.66
CA ASP A 157 2.46 -10.01 -15.42
C ASP A 157 1.14 -10.13 -14.64
N ILE A 158 0.46 -9.01 -14.42
CA ILE A 158 -0.79 -8.96 -13.65
C ILE A 158 -1.89 -9.80 -14.31
N GLU A 159 -2.03 -9.69 -15.63
CA GLU A 159 -3.02 -10.44 -16.39
C GLU A 159 -2.76 -11.95 -16.33
N ASP A 160 -1.50 -12.36 -16.40
CA ASP A 160 -1.11 -13.75 -16.26
C ASP A 160 -1.33 -14.28 -14.84
N LEU A 161 -1.07 -13.48 -13.80
CA LEU A 161 -1.39 -13.83 -12.41
C LEU A 161 -2.89 -14.04 -12.19
N VAL A 162 -3.74 -13.19 -12.78
CA VAL A 162 -5.21 -13.33 -12.71
C VAL A 162 -5.67 -14.61 -13.40
N LYS A 163 -5.13 -14.93 -14.60
CA LYS A 163 -5.43 -16.19 -15.30
C LYS A 163 -4.96 -17.39 -14.50
N PHE A 164 -3.77 -17.32 -13.92
CA PHE A 164 -3.20 -18.36 -13.08
C PHE A 164 -4.07 -18.64 -11.85
N GLY A 165 -4.43 -17.58 -11.11
CA GLY A 165 -5.28 -17.69 -9.93
C GLY A 165 -6.68 -18.20 -10.26
N THR A 166 -7.25 -17.80 -11.40
CA THR A 166 -8.54 -18.33 -11.88
C THR A 166 -8.45 -19.84 -12.15
N LYS A 167 -7.39 -20.28 -12.84
CA LYS A 167 -7.20 -21.71 -13.18
C LYS A 167 -6.92 -22.57 -11.94
N ARG A 168 -6.13 -22.06 -11.00
CA ARG A 168 -5.72 -22.77 -9.77
C ARG A 168 -6.64 -22.52 -8.58
N GLN A 169 -7.65 -21.68 -8.73
CA GLN A 169 -8.53 -21.22 -7.65
C GLN A 169 -7.76 -20.66 -6.44
N CYS A 170 -6.70 -19.89 -6.69
CA CYS A 170 -5.85 -19.31 -5.65
C CYS A 170 -5.82 -17.79 -5.74
N CYS A 171 -5.47 -17.11 -4.65
CA CYS A 171 -5.48 -15.65 -4.58
C CYS A 171 -4.29 -15.03 -5.31
N PRO A 172 -4.48 -14.33 -6.45
CA PRO A 172 -3.38 -13.69 -7.18
C PRO A 172 -2.68 -12.60 -6.36
N TYR A 173 -3.43 -11.86 -5.54
CA TYR A 173 -2.88 -10.78 -4.71
C TYR A 173 -1.84 -11.29 -3.70
N TYR A 174 -2.15 -12.36 -2.97
CA TYR A 174 -1.21 -12.94 -2.01
C TYR A 174 -0.11 -13.74 -2.70
N LEU A 175 -0.41 -14.42 -3.81
CA LEU A 175 0.60 -15.07 -4.64
C LEU A 175 1.65 -14.07 -5.16
N ALA A 176 1.23 -12.92 -5.67
CA ALA A 176 2.14 -11.87 -6.13
C ALA A 176 3.11 -11.43 -5.01
N ARG A 177 2.60 -11.28 -3.78
CA ARG A 177 3.41 -10.93 -2.61
C ARG A 177 4.36 -12.05 -2.24
N GLU A 178 3.91 -13.30 -2.26
CA GLU A 178 4.79 -14.45 -2.03
C GLU A 178 5.92 -14.51 -3.06
N LEU A 179 5.64 -14.28 -4.35
CA LEU A 179 6.67 -14.26 -5.39
C LEU A 179 7.75 -13.19 -5.13
N THR A 180 7.44 -12.10 -4.43
CA THR A 180 8.46 -11.10 -4.10
C THR A 180 9.53 -11.61 -3.13
N THR A 181 9.25 -12.63 -2.31
CA THR A 181 10.20 -13.19 -1.34
C THR A 181 11.45 -13.75 -2.02
N THR A 182 11.28 -14.37 -3.19
CA THR A 182 12.35 -15.04 -3.94
C THR A 182 12.72 -14.35 -5.25
N ALA A 183 12.10 -13.21 -5.56
CA ALA A 183 12.34 -12.47 -6.79
C ALA A 183 13.66 -11.68 -6.78
N ASP A 184 14.34 -11.72 -7.92
CA ASP A 184 15.57 -10.99 -8.22
C ASP A 184 15.26 -9.53 -8.60
N ILE A 185 14.14 -9.35 -9.28
CA ILE A 185 13.60 -8.05 -9.68
C ILE A 185 12.11 -7.98 -9.33
N VAL A 186 11.71 -6.88 -8.69
CA VAL A 186 10.31 -6.64 -8.33
C VAL A 186 9.81 -5.36 -9.01
N PHE A 187 8.73 -5.53 -9.78
CA PHE A 187 8.03 -4.47 -10.48
C PHE A 187 6.90 -3.95 -9.60
N MET A 188 6.83 -2.64 -9.38
CA MET A 188 5.76 -2.04 -8.57
C MET A 188 5.43 -0.62 -9.02
N PRO A 189 4.24 -0.08 -8.72
CA PRO A 189 3.97 1.32 -9.01
C PRO A 189 4.67 2.23 -7.99
N TYR A 190 4.92 3.49 -8.36
CA TYR A 190 5.61 4.47 -7.51
C TYR A 190 5.01 4.63 -6.12
N ASN A 191 3.68 4.64 -6.02
CA ASN A 191 3.00 4.83 -4.75
C ASN A 191 3.33 3.71 -3.74
N TYR A 192 3.72 2.51 -4.17
CA TYR A 192 4.10 1.43 -3.25
C TYR A 192 5.44 1.69 -2.59
N LEU A 193 6.32 2.45 -3.25
CA LEU A 193 7.64 2.80 -2.76
C LEU A 193 7.65 4.14 -2.02
N LEU A 194 6.96 5.15 -2.56
CA LEU A 194 7.01 6.53 -2.08
C LEU A 194 6.06 6.80 -0.91
N ASN A 195 4.89 6.15 -0.87
CA ASN A 195 3.97 6.30 0.25
C ASN A 195 4.43 5.42 1.44
N PRO A 196 4.76 6.01 2.61
CA PRO A 196 5.29 5.25 3.74
C PRO A 196 4.33 4.17 4.26
N GLN A 197 3.03 4.47 4.32
CA GLN A 197 2.01 3.51 4.79
C GLN A 197 1.92 2.32 3.85
N THR A 198 1.87 2.57 2.53
CA THR A 198 1.83 1.49 1.54
C THR A 198 3.11 0.65 1.59
N ARG A 199 4.27 1.29 1.70
CA ARG A 199 5.57 0.60 1.80
C ARG A 199 5.62 -0.36 2.99
N GLN A 200 5.15 0.09 4.17
CA GLN A 200 5.07 -0.72 5.37
C GLN A 200 4.08 -1.89 5.20
N GLN A 201 2.90 -1.66 4.62
CA GLN A 201 1.91 -2.70 4.36
C GLN A 201 2.42 -3.79 3.40
N GLN A 202 3.23 -3.40 2.41
CA GLN A 202 3.87 -4.33 1.48
C GLN A 202 5.12 -4.98 2.08
N ARG A 203 5.53 -4.59 3.29
CA ARG A 203 6.74 -5.05 3.99
C ARG A 203 8.00 -4.91 3.14
N LEU A 204 8.07 -3.91 2.27
CA LEU A 204 9.20 -3.71 1.37
C LEU A 204 10.45 -3.31 2.16
N ASP A 205 11.52 -4.09 2.07
CA ASP A 205 12.84 -3.70 2.56
C ASP A 205 13.70 -3.16 1.40
N LEU A 206 14.29 -1.99 1.63
CA LEU A 206 15.20 -1.33 0.70
C LEU A 206 16.68 -1.65 1.00
N ASN A 207 16.95 -2.40 2.07
CA ASN A 207 18.30 -2.86 2.38
C ASN A 207 18.84 -3.71 1.22
N ASN A 208 20.06 -3.39 0.78
CA ASN A 208 20.74 -4.07 -0.33
C ASN A 208 19.95 -4.02 -1.67
N ALA A 209 19.02 -3.07 -1.82
CA ALA A 209 18.21 -2.92 -3.02
C ALA A 209 18.80 -1.88 -3.99
N VAL A 210 18.75 -2.17 -5.29
CA VAL A 210 18.90 -1.16 -6.34
C VAL A 210 17.51 -0.72 -6.77
N VAL A 211 17.19 0.55 -6.56
CA VAL A 211 15.89 1.13 -6.94
C VAL A 211 16.01 1.86 -8.26
N ILE A 212 15.19 1.48 -9.22
CA ILE A 212 15.05 2.10 -10.54
C ILE A 212 13.71 2.81 -10.60
N LEU A 213 13.72 4.13 -10.74
CA LEU A 213 12.52 4.95 -10.98
C LEU A 213 12.45 5.28 -12.47
N ASP A 214 11.55 4.63 -13.20
CA ASP A 214 11.37 4.86 -14.64
C ASP A 214 10.28 5.90 -14.89
N GLU A 215 10.54 6.91 -15.72
CA GLU A 215 9.71 8.13 -15.89
C GLU A 215 9.67 9.04 -14.64
N ALA A 216 10.82 9.21 -13.99
CA ALA A 216 10.99 9.90 -12.71
C ALA A 216 10.58 11.39 -12.67
N HIS A 217 10.29 12.00 -13.83
CA HIS A 217 9.77 13.35 -13.91
C HIS A 217 8.40 13.52 -13.20
N ASN A 218 7.70 12.44 -12.88
CA ASN A 218 6.43 12.46 -12.14
C ASN A 218 6.59 12.22 -10.63
N VAL A 219 7.81 12.06 -10.12
CA VAL A 219 8.03 11.69 -8.70
C VAL A 219 7.57 12.79 -7.75
N GLU A 220 7.87 14.05 -8.06
CA GLU A 220 7.43 15.21 -7.25
C GLU A 220 5.92 15.24 -7.11
N LYS A 221 5.19 15.21 -8.23
CA LYS A 221 3.73 15.18 -8.24
C LYS A 221 3.16 13.99 -7.46
N MET A 222 3.77 12.81 -7.56
CA MET A 222 3.33 11.62 -6.82
C MET A 222 3.55 11.79 -5.30
N CYS A 223 4.64 12.44 -4.88
CA CYS A 223 4.87 12.76 -3.47
C CYS A 223 3.86 13.79 -2.96
N GLU A 224 3.58 14.84 -3.74
CA GLU A 224 2.56 15.85 -3.42
C GLU A 224 1.18 15.21 -3.28
N GLU A 225 0.75 14.41 -4.26
CA GLU A 225 -0.53 13.69 -4.24
C GLU A 225 -0.61 12.72 -3.05
N SER A 226 0.48 12.03 -2.69
CA SER A 226 0.49 11.10 -1.56
C SER A 226 0.44 11.78 -0.19
N ALA A 227 0.80 13.06 -0.11
CA ALA A 227 0.74 13.86 1.12
C ALA A 227 -0.49 14.77 1.17
N SER A 228 -1.26 14.84 0.09
CA SER A 228 -2.44 15.69 -0.04
C SER A 228 -3.72 14.89 0.18
N VAL A 229 -4.70 15.54 0.82
CA VAL A 229 -6.07 15.05 0.95
C VAL A 229 -7.01 16.13 0.45
N HIS A 230 -8.08 15.71 -0.22
CA HIS A 230 -9.15 16.57 -0.67
C HIS A 230 -10.48 16.00 -0.17
N PHE A 231 -11.27 16.85 0.48
CA PHE A 231 -12.65 16.56 0.84
C PHE A 231 -13.46 17.84 0.64
N SER A 232 -14.76 17.66 0.42
CA SER A 232 -15.75 18.69 0.24
C SER A 232 -16.68 18.76 1.46
N SER A 233 -17.43 19.85 1.62
CA SER A 233 -18.48 19.93 2.65
C SER A 233 -19.51 18.79 2.49
N THR A 234 -19.75 18.35 1.25
CA THR A 234 -20.62 17.19 0.97
C THR A 234 -20.07 15.91 1.59
N ASP A 235 -18.76 15.69 1.54
CA ASP A 235 -18.14 14.49 2.13
C ASP A 235 -18.33 14.47 3.65
N ILE A 236 -18.17 15.62 4.32
CA ILE A 236 -18.42 15.75 5.77
C ILE A 236 -19.90 15.48 6.08
N ALA A 237 -20.82 16.05 5.30
CA ALA A 237 -22.25 15.85 5.48
C ALA A 237 -22.66 14.38 5.30
N LEU A 238 -22.04 13.68 4.34
CA LEU A 238 -22.23 12.24 4.14
C LEU A 238 -21.76 11.46 5.37
N CYS A 239 -20.58 11.76 5.91
CA CYS A 239 -20.08 11.13 7.14
C CYS A 239 -21.05 11.35 8.33
N ILE A 240 -21.59 12.56 8.51
CA ILE A 240 -22.57 12.86 9.58
C ILE A 240 -23.84 12.00 9.40
N ASN A 241 -24.33 11.89 8.16
CA ASN A 241 -25.51 11.10 7.85
C ASN A 241 -25.28 9.60 8.08
N GLU A 242 -24.13 9.07 7.64
CA GLU A 242 -23.74 7.67 7.85
C GLU A 242 -23.63 7.30 9.32
N VAL A 243 -22.97 8.13 10.14
CA VAL A 243 -22.93 7.95 11.60
C VAL A 243 -24.33 7.97 12.19
N THR A 244 -25.19 8.91 11.75
CA THR A 244 -26.57 9.01 12.24
C THR A 244 -27.39 7.77 11.89
N GLN A 245 -27.20 7.21 10.70
CA GLN A 245 -27.85 5.96 10.30
C GLN A 245 -27.36 4.79 11.13
N ALA A 246 -26.05 4.70 11.38
CA ALA A 246 -25.48 3.67 12.23
C ALA A 246 -26.04 3.74 13.66
N MET A 247 -26.14 4.94 14.24
CA MET A 247 -26.74 5.16 15.56
C MET A 247 -28.19 4.67 15.62
N LYS A 248 -29.00 4.91 14.58
CA LYS A 248 -30.39 4.44 14.51
C LYS A 248 -30.45 2.91 14.47
N LYS A 249 -29.70 2.29 13.56
CA LYS A 249 -29.63 0.82 13.44
C LYS A 249 -29.15 0.16 14.74
N PHE A 250 -28.15 0.75 15.39
CA PHE A 250 -27.65 0.29 16.69
C PHE A 250 -28.74 0.33 17.78
N SER A 251 -29.54 1.41 17.82
CA SER A 251 -30.65 1.53 18.77
C SER A 251 -31.82 0.57 18.50
N GLU A 252 -32.06 0.24 17.23
CA GLU A 252 -33.10 -0.72 16.82
C GLU A 252 -32.68 -2.15 17.17
N ASN A 253 -31.41 -2.50 16.97
CA ASN A 253 -30.85 -3.81 17.32
C ASN A 253 -30.85 -4.07 18.84
N LEU A 254 -30.59 -3.04 19.66
CA LEU A 254 -30.69 -3.16 21.13
C LEU A 254 -32.11 -3.45 21.63
N ASN A 255 -33.14 -3.07 20.86
CA ASN A 255 -34.54 -3.32 21.22
C ASN A 255 -35.05 -4.68 20.74
N GLN A 256 -34.28 -5.40 19.92
CA GLN A 256 -34.59 -6.75 19.47
C GLN A 256 -33.69 -7.74 20.23
N GLU A 257 -34.25 -8.45 21.21
CA GLU A 257 -33.60 -9.60 21.85
C GLU A 257 -33.22 -10.63 20.77
N SER A 258 -31.98 -10.57 20.28
CA SER A 258 -31.44 -11.55 19.35
C SER A 258 -30.21 -12.22 19.97
N ASP A 259 -30.35 -13.53 20.08
CA ASP A 259 -29.44 -14.53 20.64
C ASP A 259 -28.21 -14.73 19.74
N GLY A 260 -27.42 -13.69 19.58
CA GLY A 260 -26.21 -13.71 18.76
C GLY A 260 -25.21 -12.67 19.25
N ASP A 261 -24.22 -13.15 20.01
CA ASP A 261 -23.09 -12.41 20.55
C ASP A 261 -22.25 -11.81 19.40
N THR A 262 -22.74 -10.72 18.81
CA THR A 262 -22.01 -9.93 17.82
C THR A 262 -21.37 -8.80 18.59
N GLU A 263 -20.24 -9.10 19.22
CA GLU A 263 -19.41 -8.11 19.90
C GLU A 263 -18.98 -7.06 18.85
N MET A 264 -19.64 -5.91 18.85
CA MET A 264 -19.33 -4.83 17.91
C MET A 264 -18.02 -4.17 18.34
N ASP A 265 -17.14 -3.90 17.36
CA ASP A 265 -15.82 -3.30 17.56
C ASP A 265 -15.86 -1.84 18.08
N PHE A 266 -17.04 -1.26 18.29
CA PHE A 266 -17.25 0.10 18.80
C PHE A 266 -18.55 0.20 19.62
N LYS A 267 -18.61 1.20 20.49
CA LYS A 267 -19.75 1.49 21.38
C LYS A 267 -20.58 2.67 20.89
N MET A 268 -21.75 2.85 21.50
CA MET A 268 -22.62 3.99 21.21
C MET A 268 -21.94 5.32 21.57
N GLU A 269 -21.12 5.34 22.61
CA GLU A 269 -20.33 6.52 22.98
C GLU A 269 -19.37 6.93 21.85
N ASP A 270 -18.77 5.97 21.15
CA ASP A 270 -17.84 6.22 20.04
C ASP A 270 -18.57 6.85 18.83
N LEU A 271 -19.80 6.40 18.54
CA LEU A 271 -20.63 7.02 17.49
C LEU A 271 -21.04 8.46 17.83
N CYS A 272 -21.41 8.71 19.08
CA CYS A 272 -21.72 10.05 19.58
C CYS A 272 -20.50 10.97 19.46
N LEU A 273 -19.31 10.47 19.83
CA LEU A 273 -18.05 11.19 19.68
C LEU A 273 -17.79 11.53 18.21
N LEU A 274 -17.80 10.54 17.31
CA LEU A 274 -17.58 10.75 15.87
C LEU A 274 -18.54 11.77 15.28
N LYS A 275 -19.85 11.67 15.60
CA LYS A 275 -20.84 12.63 15.12
C LYS A 275 -20.56 14.05 15.59
N THR A 276 -20.19 14.21 16.85
CA THR A 276 -19.86 15.52 17.44
C THR A 276 -18.65 16.13 16.74
N MET A 277 -17.63 15.32 16.49
CA MET A 277 -16.41 15.74 15.79
C MET A 277 -16.68 16.13 14.34
N PHE A 278 -17.50 15.36 13.61
CA PHE A 278 -17.85 15.73 12.23
C PHE A 278 -18.68 17.02 12.15
N LEU A 279 -19.62 17.24 13.06
CA LEU A 279 -20.37 18.50 13.15
C LEU A 279 -19.47 19.69 13.48
N ALA A 280 -18.52 19.49 14.39
CA ALA A 280 -17.54 20.51 14.73
C ALA A 280 -16.59 20.82 13.56
N LEU A 281 -16.18 19.79 12.80
CA LEU A 281 -15.38 19.93 11.59
C LEU A 281 -16.14 20.66 10.48
N GLU A 282 -17.40 20.31 10.24
CA GLU A 282 -18.27 21.01 9.28
C GLU A 282 -18.35 22.51 9.61
N LYS A 283 -18.64 22.84 10.86
CA LYS A 283 -18.69 24.23 11.33
C LYS A 283 -17.33 24.93 11.17
N ALA A 284 -16.23 24.27 11.51
CA ALA A 284 -14.89 24.84 11.41
C ALA A 284 -14.49 25.13 9.95
N VAL A 285 -14.93 24.29 9.01
CA VAL A 285 -14.72 24.48 7.57
C VAL A 285 -15.60 25.60 7.03
N ASP A 286 -16.86 25.69 7.46
CA ASP A 286 -17.79 26.74 7.04
C ASP A 286 -17.39 28.14 7.52
N GLU A 287 -16.67 28.23 8.65
CA GLU A 287 -16.09 29.48 9.16
C GLU A 287 -14.91 30.00 8.32
N ILE A 288 -14.38 29.22 7.37
CA ILE A 288 -13.25 29.64 6.54
C ILE A 288 -13.71 30.67 5.51
N GLU A 289 -13.36 31.93 5.75
CA GLU A 289 -13.61 33.01 4.79
C GLU A 289 -12.72 32.86 3.55
N LEU A 290 -13.35 32.66 2.39
CA LEU A 290 -12.70 32.54 1.10
C LEU A 290 -12.53 33.91 0.43
N ASP A 291 -11.35 34.15 -0.14
CA ASP A 291 -11.10 35.38 -0.90
C ASP A 291 -11.98 35.44 -2.16
N THR A 292 -12.25 36.65 -2.65
CA THR A 292 -12.93 36.87 -3.92
C THR A 292 -11.94 37.39 -4.96
N VAL A 293 -12.08 36.94 -6.20
CA VAL A 293 -11.28 37.42 -7.34
C VAL A 293 -11.63 38.89 -7.56
N LYS A 294 -10.69 39.78 -7.22
CA LYS A 294 -10.85 41.24 -7.36
C LYS A 294 -10.45 41.75 -8.76
N GLU A 295 -9.70 40.96 -9.52
CA GLU A 295 -9.22 41.32 -10.86
C GLU A 295 -10.35 41.39 -11.90
N GLU A 296 -10.26 42.35 -12.82
CA GLU A 296 -11.23 42.51 -13.89
C GLU A 296 -11.11 41.37 -14.93
N GLY A 297 -12.21 40.69 -15.19
CA GLY A 297 -12.26 39.57 -16.12
C GLY A 297 -13.49 38.68 -15.90
N PRO A 298 -13.63 37.58 -16.67
CA PRO A 298 -14.78 36.67 -16.59
C PRO A 298 -14.94 35.95 -15.24
N ASN A 299 -13.95 36.09 -14.35
CA ASN A 299 -13.95 35.51 -13.02
C ASN A 299 -14.07 36.54 -11.88
N LYS A 300 -14.24 37.84 -12.19
CA LYS A 300 -14.44 38.91 -11.18
C LYS A 300 -15.63 38.56 -10.28
N GLY A 301 -15.41 38.53 -8.97
CA GLY A 301 -16.43 38.17 -7.98
C GLY A 301 -16.59 36.68 -7.70
N LYS A 302 -15.86 35.78 -8.38
CA LYS A 302 -15.82 34.36 -7.99
C LYS A 302 -14.94 34.16 -6.76
N LYS A 303 -15.22 33.14 -5.94
CA LYS A 303 -14.38 32.77 -4.79
C LYS A 303 -13.02 32.25 -5.31
N ALA A 304 -11.93 32.92 -4.97
CA ALA A 304 -10.56 32.62 -5.41
C ALA A 304 -9.90 31.48 -4.62
N GLY A 305 -10.60 30.93 -3.61
CA GLY A 305 -10.00 30.05 -2.61
C GLY A 305 -9.16 30.85 -1.61
N ARG A 306 -8.65 30.17 -0.57
CA ARG A 306 -7.72 30.77 0.38
C ARG A 306 -6.65 29.74 0.72
N THR A 307 -5.40 30.18 0.82
CA THR A 307 -4.26 29.33 1.18
C THR A 307 -3.76 29.71 2.55
N PHE A 308 -3.53 28.70 3.40
CA PHE A 308 -3.02 28.87 4.75
C PHE A 308 -1.66 28.17 4.89
N PRO A 309 -0.83 28.55 5.88
CA PRO A 309 0.38 27.80 6.23
C PRO A 309 0.04 26.35 6.59
N GLY A 310 0.95 25.41 6.33
CA GLY A 310 0.71 23.98 6.60
C GLY A 310 0.35 23.66 8.05
N SER A 311 0.81 24.45 9.03
CA SER A 311 0.45 24.28 10.45
C SER A 311 -1.03 24.51 10.74
N TYR A 312 -1.74 25.26 9.88
CA TYR A 312 -3.16 25.56 10.05
C TYR A 312 -4.04 24.30 10.08
N ILE A 313 -3.61 23.20 9.45
CA ILE A 313 -4.36 21.94 9.51
C ILE A 313 -4.56 21.45 10.95
N PHE A 314 -3.57 21.64 11.82
CA PHE A 314 -3.67 21.25 13.22
C PHE A 314 -4.61 22.18 14.00
N GLU A 315 -4.64 23.48 13.67
CA GLU A 315 -5.58 24.42 14.25
C GLU A 315 -7.03 24.12 13.82
N LEU A 316 -7.22 23.80 12.53
CA LEU A 316 -8.52 23.43 11.98
C LEU A 316 -9.05 22.13 12.61
N LEU A 317 -8.22 21.10 12.69
CA LEU A 317 -8.56 19.82 13.29
C LEU A 317 -8.80 19.93 14.81
N ALA A 318 -8.04 20.77 15.51
CA ALA A 318 -8.25 21.03 16.93
C ALA A 318 -9.62 21.66 17.23
N LYS A 319 -10.17 22.49 16.33
CA LYS A 319 -11.56 23.00 16.46
C LYS A 319 -12.61 21.89 16.46
N ALA A 320 -12.29 20.75 15.85
CA ALA A 320 -13.12 19.55 15.81
C ALA A 320 -12.72 18.50 16.88
N GLU A 321 -11.91 18.91 17.86
CA GLU A 321 -11.36 18.03 18.90
C GLU A 321 -10.53 16.87 18.34
N ILE A 322 -9.95 17.02 17.15
CA ILE A 322 -9.02 16.04 16.55
C ILE A 322 -7.59 16.42 16.91
N GLY A 323 -6.98 15.67 17.83
CA GLY A 323 -5.61 15.86 18.33
C GLY A 323 -4.74 14.62 18.09
N LEU A 324 -3.42 14.73 18.29
CA LEU A 324 -2.51 13.60 18.06
C LEU A 324 -2.75 12.44 19.03
N GLU A 325 -3.24 12.76 20.23
CA GLU A 325 -3.50 11.84 21.32
C GLU A 325 -4.74 10.95 21.10
N ASN A 326 -5.73 11.43 20.36
CA ASN A 326 -7.00 10.72 20.15
C ASN A 326 -7.15 10.15 18.73
N VAL A 327 -6.24 10.46 17.79
CA VAL A 327 -6.19 9.86 16.44
C VAL A 327 -6.32 8.34 16.45
N PRO A 328 -5.62 7.56 17.31
CA PRO A 328 -5.76 6.10 17.31
C PRO A 328 -7.18 5.62 17.66
N VAL A 329 -7.85 6.32 18.58
CA VAL A 329 -9.21 6.00 19.01
C VAL A 329 -10.22 6.34 17.90
N ILE A 330 -10.03 7.50 17.26
CA ILE A 330 -10.85 7.95 16.13
C ILE A 330 -10.71 6.97 14.96
N ASP A 331 -9.48 6.57 14.62
CA ASP A 331 -9.19 5.63 13.52
C ASP A 331 -9.85 4.26 13.77
N GLN A 332 -9.80 3.76 15.01
CA GLN A 332 -10.47 2.53 15.39
C GLN A 332 -11.99 2.66 15.26
N ALA A 333 -12.58 3.74 15.76
CA ALA A 333 -14.02 3.99 15.68
C ALA A 333 -14.50 4.12 14.22
N LEU A 334 -13.76 4.85 13.38
CA LEU A 334 -14.04 4.99 11.94
C LEU A 334 -13.95 3.64 11.22
N THR A 335 -12.92 2.85 11.54
CA THR A 335 -12.74 1.52 10.96
C THR A 335 -13.87 0.57 11.35
N GLY A 336 -14.29 0.60 12.62
CA GLY A 336 -15.43 -0.19 13.11
C GLY A 336 -16.75 0.22 12.46
N LEU A 337 -17.02 1.53 12.39
CA LEU A 337 -18.22 2.08 11.74
C LEU A 337 -18.29 1.68 10.26
N ALA A 338 -17.18 1.82 9.52
CA ALA A 338 -17.15 1.44 8.11
C ALA A 338 -17.44 -0.06 7.91
N GLN A 339 -16.90 -0.92 8.78
CA GLN A 339 -17.19 -2.35 8.76
C GLN A 339 -18.67 -2.64 9.03
N PHE A 340 -19.23 -2.03 10.06
CA PHE A 340 -20.66 -2.17 10.39
C PHE A 340 -21.52 -1.78 9.19
N LEU A 341 -21.31 -0.58 8.64
CA LEU A 341 -22.06 -0.09 7.48
C LEU A 341 -21.95 -1.05 6.29
N SER A 342 -20.79 -1.64 5.98
CA SER A 342 -20.72 -2.65 4.91
C SER A 342 -21.57 -3.90 5.15
N THR A 343 -21.70 -4.33 6.40
CA THR A 343 -22.47 -5.54 6.73
C THR A 343 -23.97 -5.30 6.79
N THR A 344 -24.40 -4.07 7.05
CA THR A 344 -25.82 -3.72 7.24
C THR A 344 -26.42 -2.93 6.07
N SER A 345 -25.70 -2.75 4.96
CA SER A 345 -26.16 -1.95 3.80
C SER A 345 -27.07 -2.70 2.82
N ASP A 346 -27.63 -3.84 3.22
CA ASP A 346 -28.68 -4.54 2.45
C ASP A 346 -30.08 -3.92 2.66
#